data_AF-A0A5S9M919-F1
#
_entry.id   AF-A0A5S9M919-F1
#
_cell.length_a   1.000
_cell.length_b   1.000
_cell.length_c   1.000
_cell.angle_alpha   90.00
_cell.angle_beta   90.00
_cell.angle_gamma   90.00
#
_symmetry.space_group_name_H-M   'P 1'
#
loop_
_entity.id
_entity.type
_entity.pdbx_description
1 polymer ?
#
loop_
_entity_poly.entity_id
_entity_poly.type
_entity_poly.pdbx_seq_one_letter_code
_entity_poly.pdbx_strand_id
1 'polypeptide(L)'
;MKLWYKRRAADAASVQQAVYGLSELNRDKIQQAEVIANPGCFPTAVLLGLAPLIKQNVIDESMIIIDAKTGVSGAGRSASLGTHFSELNDNFKIYKVNEHQHTPEIEQILREWNPQTANVTFSTHLVPMTRGIMATMIYTIKKQKPKKKN
;
A
#
# COMPACT_ATOMS: atom_id res chain seq x y z
N MET A 1 -7.54 -2.93 -13.54
CA MET A 1 -8.52 -3.94 -13.09
C MET A 1 -8.26 -5.36 -13.62
N LYS A 2 -8.30 -5.59 -14.95
CA LYS A 2 -8.19 -6.96 -15.52
C LYS A 2 -6.88 -7.69 -15.22
N LEU A 3 -5.76 -6.96 -15.26
CA LEU A 3 -4.41 -7.50 -14.98
C LEU A 3 -4.28 -8.02 -13.52
N TRP A 4 -4.74 -7.24 -12.55
CA TRP A 4 -4.52 -7.50 -11.12
C TRP A 4 -5.64 -8.31 -10.44
N TYR A 5 -6.89 -8.08 -10.85
CA TYR A 5 -8.06 -8.61 -10.14
C TYR A 5 -8.76 -9.75 -10.88
N LYS A 6 -8.37 -10.04 -12.13
CA LYS A 6 -8.92 -11.12 -12.98
C LYS A 6 -10.46 -11.15 -13.05
N ARG A 7 -11.10 -9.99 -12.86
CA ARG A 7 -12.55 -9.80 -12.85
C ARG A 7 -12.92 -8.51 -13.58
N ARG A 8 -14.18 -8.41 -14.00
CA ARG A 8 -14.74 -7.20 -14.62
C ARG A 8 -14.74 -6.06 -13.58
N ALA A 9 -14.49 -4.84 -14.08
CA ALA A 9 -14.63 -3.65 -13.26
C ALA A 9 -16.09 -3.41 -12.84
N ALA A 10 -16.28 -2.72 -11.71
CA ALA A 10 -17.52 -2.00 -11.49
C ALA A 10 -17.76 -1.02 -12.65
N ASP A 11 -19.00 -0.55 -12.82
CA ASP A 11 -19.29 0.42 -13.86
C ASP A 11 -18.48 1.72 -13.65
N ALA A 12 -18.21 2.43 -14.75
CA ALA A 12 -17.32 3.59 -14.73
C ALA A 12 -17.84 4.72 -13.84
N ALA A 13 -19.17 4.90 -13.74
CA ALA A 13 -19.76 5.96 -12.92
C ALA A 13 -19.51 5.69 -11.43
N SER A 14 -19.75 4.46 -10.97
CA SER A 14 -19.44 4.05 -9.60
C SER A 14 -17.96 4.21 -9.26
N VAL A 15 -17.06 3.83 -10.18
CA VAL A 15 -15.60 3.97 -9.96
C VAL A 15 -15.19 5.44 -9.87
N GLN A 16 -15.77 6.31 -10.70
CA GLN A 16 -15.48 7.74 -10.68
C GLN A 16 -16.04 8.46 -9.44
N GLN A 17 -17.18 8.00 -8.93
CA GLN A 17 -17.81 8.56 -7.73
C GLN A 17 -17.09 8.14 -6.44
N ALA A 18 -16.42 6.99 -6.42
CA ALA A 18 -15.82 6.44 -5.22
C ALA A 18 -14.68 7.32 -4.67
N VAL A 19 -14.75 7.64 -3.37
CA VAL A 19 -13.66 8.33 -2.66
C VAL A 19 -12.77 7.31 -1.96
N TYR A 20 -11.45 7.45 -2.15
CA TYR A 20 -10.48 6.61 -1.45
C TYR A 20 -10.46 6.90 0.06
N GLY A 21 -10.81 5.91 0.86
CA GLY A 21 -11.17 6.04 2.28
C GLY A 21 -10.01 6.23 3.27
N LEU A 22 -8.84 6.73 2.85
CA LEU A 22 -7.74 7.00 3.76
C LEU A 22 -7.98 8.32 4.51
N SER A 23 -8.53 8.19 5.72
CA SER A 23 -9.16 9.28 6.47
C SER A 23 -8.26 10.48 6.75
N GLU A 24 -6.99 10.25 7.01
CA GLU A 24 -5.97 11.24 7.32
C GLU A 24 -5.69 12.17 6.13
N LEU A 25 -5.99 11.71 4.91
CA LEU A 25 -5.70 12.43 3.67
C LEU A 25 -6.94 12.90 2.93
N ASN A 26 -8.07 12.24 3.13
CA ASN A 26 -9.30 12.48 2.39
C ASN A 26 -10.52 12.80 3.27
N ARG A 27 -10.33 13.20 4.54
CA ARG A 27 -11.40 13.48 5.52
C ARG A 27 -12.59 14.25 4.92
N ASP A 28 -12.34 15.39 4.29
CA ASP A 28 -13.40 16.26 3.78
C ASP A 28 -14.16 15.62 2.61
N LYS A 29 -13.44 14.91 1.73
CA LYS A 29 -14.05 14.16 0.62
C LYS A 29 -14.90 13.01 1.14
N ILE A 30 -14.41 12.30 2.17
CA ILE A 30 -15.11 11.17 2.79
C ILE A 30 -16.42 11.62 3.43
N GLN A 31 -16.47 12.80 4.07
CA GLN A 31 -17.70 13.33 4.68
C GLN A 31 -18.83 13.54 3.66
N GLN A 32 -18.49 13.82 2.41
CA GLN A 32 -19.44 14.06 1.32
C GLN A 32 -19.64 12.84 0.41
N ALA A 33 -18.95 11.73 0.69
CA ALA A 33 -18.92 10.57 -0.19
C ALA A 33 -20.14 9.66 0.04
N GLU A 34 -20.88 9.36 -1.03
CA GLU A 34 -21.88 8.29 -1.01
C GLU A 34 -21.23 6.90 -1.15
N VAL A 35 -20.08 6.83 -1.83
CA VAL A 35 -19.32 5.59 -2.05
C VAL A 35 -17.89 5.79 -1.57
N ILE A 36 -17.48 4.97 -0.59
CA ILE A 36 -16.13 4.98 -0.04
C ILE A 36 -15.42 3.68 -0.44
N ALA A 37 -14.32 3.82 -1.17
CA ALA A 37 -13.39 2.73 -1.43
C ALA A 37 -12.43 2.62 -0.24
N ASN A 38 -12.77 1.77 0.74
CA ASN A 38 -11.94 1.57 1.92
C ASN A 38 -10.55 1.01 1.53
N PRO A 39 -9.45 1.60 2.00
CA PRO A 39 -8.11 1.21 1.58
C PRO A 39 -7.77 -0.23 2.01
N GLY A 40 -6.88 -0.86 1.24
CA GLY A 40 -6.26 -2.11 1.62
C GLY A 40 -5.39 -1.97 2.87
N CYS A 41 -5.14 -3.08 3.55
CA CYS A 41 -4.41 -3.09 4.82
C CYS A 41 -2.92 -2.68 4.69
N PHE A 42 -2.21 -3.21 3.70
CA PHE A 42 -0.84 -2.76 3.39
C PHE A 42 -0.78 -1.33 2.83
N PRO A 43 -1.63 -0.93 1.86
CA PRO A 43 -1.73 0.45 1.39
C PRO A 43 -1.88 1.45 2.54
N THR A 44 -2.76 1.17 3.51
CA THR A 44 -2.94 2.03 4.68
C THR A 44 -1.61 2.29 5.41
N ALA A 45 -0.87 1.22 5.76
CA ALA A 45 0.39 1.35 6.48
C ALA A 45 1.48 2.09 5.66
N VAL A 46 1.60 1.76 4.38
CA VAL A 46 2.59 2.34 3.46
C VAL A 46 2.30 3.82 3.21
N LEU A 47 1.06 4.13 2.82
CA LEU A 47 0.65 5.47 2.42
C LEU A 47 0.71 6.44 3.59
N LEU A 48 0.31 6.03 4.80
CA LEU A 48 0.47 6.87 5.99
C LEU A 48 1.94 7.15 6.31
N GLY A 49 2.82 6.16 6.14
CA GLY A 49 4.26 6.33 6.38
C GLY A 49 4.94 7.25 5.34
N LEU A 50 4.55 7.16 4.07
CA LEU A 50 5.16 7.93 2.98
C LEU A 50 4.54 9.32 2.77
N ALA A 51 3.26 9.52 3.10
CA ALA A 51 2.54 10.77 2.86
C ALA A 51 3.29 12.02 3.32
N PRO A 52 3.78 12.14 4.58
CA PRO A 52 4.48 13.35 5.00
C PRO A 52 5.80 13.56 4.23
N LEU A 53 6.50 12.49 3.88
CA LEU A 53 7.81 12.56 3.21
C LEU A 53 7.67 13.02 1.76
N ILE A 54 6.67 12.51 1.06
CA ILE A 54 6.40 12.86 -0.33
C ILE A 54 5.80 14.26 -0.42
N LYS A 55 4.81 14.59 0.43
CA LYS A 55 4.20 15.93 0.43
C LYS A 55 5.19 17.05 0.77
N GLN A 56 6.22 16.75 1.57
CA GLN A 56 7.31 17.68 1.88
C GLN A 56 8.47 17.62 0.87
N ASN A 57 8.38 16.75 -0.14
CA ASN A 57 9.38 16.62 -1.21
C ASN A 57 10.81 16.34 -0.67
N VAL A 58 10.92 15.51 0.39
CA VAL A 58 12.22 15.26 1.07
C VAL A 58 12.88 13.93 0.69
N ILE A 59 12.17 13.03 0.01
CA ILE A 59 12.70 11.74 -0.46
C ILE A 59 12.76 11.66 -1.97
N ASP A 60 13.69 10.86 -2.49
CA ASP A 60 13.74 10.48 -3.90
C ASP A 60 12.72 9.36 -4.16
N GLU A 61 11.77 9.66 -5.03
CA GLU A 61 10.64 8.77 -5.36
C GLU A 61 10.91 7.92 -6.61
N SER A 62 12.14 7.99 -7.16
CA SER A 62 12.59 7.12 -8.26
C SER A 62 12.84 5.68 -7.80
N MET A 63 13.04 5.46 -6.50
CA MET A 63 13.22 4.15 -5.89
C MET A 63 12.59 4.11 -4.50
N ILE A 64 11.47 3.42 -4.38
CA ILE A 64 10.84 3.09 -3.10
C ILE A 64 10.72 1.56 -3.02
N ILE A 65 11.36 0.97 -2.01
CA ILE A 65 11.27 -0.46 -1.71
C ILE A 65 10.45 -0.63 -0.44
N ILE A 66 9.45 -1.49 -0.50
CA ILE A 66 8.52 -1.77 0.58
C ILE A 66 8.65 -3.27 0.91
N ASP A 67 9.17 -3.56 2.10
CA ASP A 67 9.19 -4.89 2.68
C ASP A 67 8.14 -4.96 3.80
N ALA A 68 7.01 -5.61 3.51
CA ALA A 68 5.87 -5.64 4.40
C ALA A 68 5.61 -7.03 4.97
N LYS A 69 5.23 -7.07 6.25
CA LYS A 69 4.96 -8.29 7.02
C LYS A 69 3.52 -8.23 7.53
N THR A 70 2.81 -9.35 7.51
CA THR A 70 1.44 -9.46 8.03
C THR A 70 1.24 -10.74 8.82
N GLY A 71 0.45 -10.67 9.88
CA GLY A 71 -0.11 -11.85 10.53
C GLY A 71 -1.12 -12.59 9.65
N VAL A 72 -1.43 -13.84 10.02
CA VAL A 72 -2.25 -14.75 9.21
C VAL A 72 -3.71 -14.32 9.05
N SER A 73 -4.23 -13.46 9.95
CA SER A 73 -5.60 -12.92 9.80
C SER A 73 -5.82 -12.16 8.50
N GLY A 74 -4.76 -11.63 7.87
CA GLY A 74 -4.84 -10.99 6.55
C GLY A 74 -5.22 -11.95 5.41
N ALA A 75 -5.01 -13.25 5.57
CA ALA A 75 -5.45 -14.28 4.61
C ALA A 75 -6.95 -14.60 4.71
N GLY A 76 -7.63 -14.07 5.74
CA GLY A 76 -9.05 -14.33 6.00
C GLY A 76 -9.29 -15.61 6.80
N ARG A 77 -10.58 -16.00 6.90
CA ARG A 77 -11.04 -17.15 7.69
C ARG A 77 -10.85 -18.50 6.98
N SER A 78 -10.85 -18.49 5.64
CA SER A 78 -10.89 -19.73 4.85
C SER A 78 -9.64 -20.57 5.07
N ALA A 79 -9.83 -21.87 5.30
CA ALA A 79 -8.73 -22.81 5.43
C ALA A 79 -8.04 -23.03 4.07
N SER A 80 -6.71 -23.13 4.10
CA SER A 80 -5.86 -23.47 2.97
C SER A 80 -4.60 -24.16 3.50
N LEU A 81 -3.86 -24.85 2.64
CA LEU A 81 -2.57 -25.43 3.03
C LEU A 81 -1.64 -24.35 3.59
N GLY A 82 -1.58 -23.18 2.94
CA GLY A 82 -0.74 -22.06 3.39
C GLY A 82 -1.16 -21.39 4.71
N THR A 83 -2.37 -21.67 5.21
CA THR A 83 -2.87 -21.14 6.49
C THR A 83 -3.06 -22.23 7.54
N HIS A 84 -2.69 -23.48 7.23
CA HIS A 84 -2.73 -24.58 8.18
C HIS A 84 -1.70 -24.31 9.30
N PHE A 85 -2.09 -24.52 10.57
CA PHE A 85 -1.24 -24.16 11.71
C PHE A 85 0.17 -24.78 11.61
N SER A 86 0.27 -26.07 11.28
CA SER A 86 1.56 -26.76 11.15
C SER A 86 2.43 -26.25 9.98
N GLU A 87 1.85 -25.59 8.97
CA GLU A 87 2.60 -25.00 7.85
C GLU A 87 3.08 -23.58 8.17
N LEU A 88 2.33 -22.87 9.03
CA LEU A 88 2.53 -21.47 9.38
C LEU A 88 3.38 -21.30 10.64
N ASN A 89 3.16 -22.11 11.66
CA ASN A 89 3.78 -21.93 12.98
C ASN A 89 5.31 -22.00 12.86
N ASP A 90 6.01 -21.08 13.54
CA ASP A 90 7.46 -20.90 13.48
C ASP A 90 8.05 -20.72 12.06
N ASN A 91 7.22 -20.32 11.09
CA ASN A 91 7.62 -20.12 9.71
C ASN A 91 7.44 -18.66 9.25
N PHE A 92 8.38 -18.17 8.45
CA PHE A 92 8.36 -16.85 7.84
C PHE A 92 8.43 -17.02 6.32
N LYS A 93 7.38 -16.61 5.60
CA LYS A 93 7.24 -16.92 4.17
C LYS A 93 6.92 -15.70 3.33
N ILE A 94 7.68 -15.51 2.25
CA ILE A 94 7.34 -14.54 1.20
C ILE A 94 6.22 -15.09 0.30
N TYR A 95 5.29 -14.24 -0.12
CA TYR A 95 4.18 -14.63 -1.00
C TYR A 95 3.81 -13.51 -1.97
N LYS A 96 3.16 -13.89 -3.09
CA LYS A 96 2.66 -12.96 -4.13
C LYS A 96 3.69 -11.91 -4.60
N VAL A 97 4.96 -12.31 -4.69
CA VAL A 97 6.04 -11.45 -5.18
C VAL A 97 5.70 -10.97 -6.58
N ASN A 98 5.75 -9.65 -6.80
CA ASN A 98 5.40 -8.98 -8.07
C ASN A 98 3.94 -9.15 -8.55
N GLU A 99 3.06 -9.77 -7.75
CA GLU A 99 1.68 -10.08 -8.13
C GLU A 99 0.65 -9.60 -7.09
N HIS A 100 1.08 -8.88 -6.06
CA HIS A 100 0.19 -8.46 -4.99
C HIS A 100 -0.80 -7.37 -5.43
N GLN A 101 -2.11 -7.58 -5.19
CA GLN A 101 -3.18 -6.68 -5.64
C GLN A 101 -3.10 -5.25 -5.08
N HIS A 102 -2.42 -5.07 -3.95
CA HIS A 102 -2.15 -3.75 -3.35
C HIS A 102 -1.05 -2.94 -4.06
N THR A 103 -0.21 -3.54 -4.90
CA THR A 103 0.81 -2.79 -5.67
C THR A 103 0.19 -1.64 -6.49
N PRO A 104 -0.80 -1.88 -7.39
CA PRO A 104 -1.39 -0.81 -8.18
C PRO A 104 -2.14 0.23 -7.33
N GLU A 105 -2.68 -0.17 -6.18
CA GLU A 105 -3.36 0.76 -5.26
C GLU A 105 -2.36 1.74 -4.65
N ILE A 106 -1.24 1.23 -4.13
CA ILE A 106 -0.14 2.05 -3.59
C ILE A 106 0.36 3.01 -4.67
N GLU A 107 0.72 2.47 -5.84
CA GLU A 107 1.28 3.29 -6.93
C GLU A 107 0.31 4.35 -7.46
N GLN A 108 -1.00 4.05 -7.51
CA GLN A 108 -2.01 5.02 -7.92
C GLN A 108 -1.98 6.22 -6.98
N ILE A 109 -2.08 5.99 -5.67
CA ILE A 109 -2.15 7.08 -4.70
C ILE A 109 -0.83 7.86 -4.63
N LEU A 110 0.32 7.18 -4.74
CA LEU A 110 1.61 7.86 -4.81
C LEU A 110 1.68 8.83 -6.00
N ARG A 111 1.20 8.39 -7.18
CA ARG A 111 1.15 9.24 -8.39
C ARG A 111 0.14 10.38 -8.31
N GLU A 112 -0.94 10.21 -7.55
CA GLU A 112 -1.87 11.30 -7.25
C GLU A 112 -1.19 12.41 -6.43
N TRP A 113 -0.25 12.07 -5.55
CA TRP A 113 0.52 13.08 -4.79
C TRP A 113 1.67 13.66 -5.60
N ASN A 114 2.36 12.84 -6.39
CA ASN A 114 3.42 13.27 -7.29
C ASN A 114 3.41 12.42 -8.59
N PRO A 115 3.02 12.99 -9.73
CA PRO A 115 2.96 12.27 -11.01
C PRO A 115 4.29 11.65 -11.47
N GLN A 116 5.42 12.08 -10.91
CA GLN A 116 6.76 11.59 -11.23
C GLN A 116 7.20 10.39 -10.36
N THR A 117 6.39 9.95 -9.38
CA THR A 117 6.74 8.77 -8.56
C THR A 117 6.86 7.52 -9.45
N ALA A 118 7.99 6.82 -9.32
CA ALA A 118 8.25 5.57 -10.04
C ALA A 118 7.41 4.41 -9.49
N ASN A 119 7.44 3.27 -10.19
CA ASN A 119 6.88 2.03 -9.65
C ASN A 119 7.59 1.65 -8.34
N VAL A 120 6.86 1.04 -7.42
CA VAL A 120 7.42 0.58 -6.15
C VAL A 120 7.90 -0.87 -6.27
N THR A 121 8.93 -1.23 -5.51
CA THR A 121 9.23 -2.65 -5.25
C THR A 121 8.46 -3.08 -4.03
N PHE A 122 7.54 -4.03 -4.14
CA PHE A 122 6.67 -4.45 -3.03
C PHE A 122 6.74 -5.95 -2.78
N SER A 123 7.26 -6.32 -1.60
CA SER A 123 7.36 -7.69 -1.13
C SER A 123 6.53 -7.89 0.13
N THR A 124 5.71 -8.94 0.15
CA THR A 124 4.85 -9.27 1.28
C THR A 124 5.24 -10.60 1.92
N HIS A 125 5.29 -10.59 3.24
CA HIS A 125 5.66 -11.72 4.07
C HIS A 125 4.53 -12.08 5.03
N LEU A 126 4.25 -13.38 5.11
CA LEU A 126 3.37 -13.98 6.10
C LEU A 126 4.22 -14.40 7.29
N VAL A 127 3.83 -13.94 8.49
CA VAL A 127 4.57 -14.18 9.73
C VAL A 127 3.75 -15.00 10.73
N PRO A 128 4.39 -15.75 11.65
CA PRO A 128 3.70 -16.70 12.53
C PRO A 128 3.08 -15.97 13.74
N MET A 129 2.22 -15.01 13.46
CA MET A 129 1.40 -14.29 14.44
C MET A 129 -0.01 -14.07 13.88
N THR A 130 -0.98 -13.89 14.77
CA THR A 130 -2.38 -13.75 14.33
C THR A 130 -2.64 -12.42 13.63
N ARG A 131 -2.22 -11.30 14.23
CA ARG A 131 -2.56 -9.93 13.80
C ARG A 131 -1.32 -9.04 13.76
N GLY A 132 -1.44 -7.94 13.04
CA GLY A 132 -0.40 -6.91 12.93
C GLY A 132 0.17 -6.83 11.53
N ILE A 133 0.54 -5.60 11.14
CA ILE A 133 1.24 -5.29 9.90
C ILE A 133 2.45 -4.44 10.26
N MET A 134 3.59 -4.73 9.65
CA MET A 134 4.78 -3.89 9.68
C MET A 134 5.24 -3.65 8.25
N ALA A 135 5.30 -2.39 7.83
CA ALA A 135 5.85 -1.99 6.54
C ALA A 135 7.19 -1.29 6.77
N THR A 136 8.27 -1.89 6.27
CA THR A 136 9.59 -1.26 6.23
C THR A 136 9.77 -0.64 4.85
N MET A 137 9.99 0.67 4.80
CA MET A 137 10.13 1.43 3.57
C MET A 137 11.56 1.94 3.45
N ILE A 138 12.20 1.66 2.32
CA ILE A 138 13.58 2.03 2.02
C ILE A 138 13.54 2.97 0.82
N TYR A 139 14.19 4.12 0.97
CA TYR A 139 14.28 5.19 -0.01
C TYR A 139 15.55 6.00 0.25
N THR A 140 15.91 6.86 -0.70
CA THR A 140 16.98 7.84 -0.49
C THR A 140 16.40 9.22 -0.16
N ILE A 141 17.15 10.02 0.60
CA ILE A 141 16.75 11.40 0.93
C ILE A 141 17.22 12.31 -0.22
N LYS A 142 16.37 13.25 -0.66
CA LYS A 142 16.75 14.26 -1.64
C LYS A 142 17.89 15.11 -1.07
N LYS A 143 18.94 15.33 -1.88
CA LYS A 143 20.03 16.25 -1.51
C LYS A 143 19.44 17.63 -1.24
N GLN A 144 19.67 18.16 -0.03
CA GLN A 144 19.29 19.53 0.27
C GLN A 144 20.09 20.46 -0.64
N LYS A 145 19.40 21.36 -1.36
CA LYS A 145 20.10 22.47 -2.01
C LYS A 145 20.79 23.28 -0.91
N PRO A 146 22.10 23.60 -1.03
CA PRO A 146 22.77 24.43 -0.03
C PRO A 146 21.97 25.72 0.12
N LYS A 147 21.64 26.10 1.37
CA LYS A 147 21.02 27.41 1.64
C LYS A 147 21.93 28.46 1.02
N LYS A 148 21.42 29.26 0.09
CA LYS A 148 22.14 30.46 -0.37
C LYS A 148 22.47 31.26 0.88
N LYS A 149 23.76 31.43 1.17
CA LYS A 149 24.20 32.43 2.14
C LYS A 149 23.82 33.78 1.53
N ASN A 150 22.87 34.47 2.17
CA ASN A 150 22.69 35.90 1.95
C ASN A 150 23.86 36.64 2.59
#